data_AF-A0A6B7FM57-F1
#
_entry.id   AF-A0A6B7FM57-F1
#
_cell.length_a   1.000
_cell.length_b   1.000
_cell.length_c   1.000
_cell.angle_alpha   90.00
_cell.angle_beta   90.00
_cell.angle_gamma   90.00
#
_symmetry.space_group_name_H-M   'P 1'
#
loop_
_entity.id
_entity.type
_entity.pdbx_description
1 polymer ?
#
loop_
_entity_poly.entity_id
_entity_poly.type
_entity_poly.pdbx_seq_one_letter_code
_entity_poly.pdbx_strand_id
1 'polypeptide(L)'
;MMGVLLCSVVSLVVSSVVMGLAWIIGKRVILDREKGSPFECGFDPMGSARLPFSLRFFLLAVIFLIFDVEIVLLLPVFIGCFEGLSMSVFWGGFLFLIILVVGLFHEWNEGSLDWAG
;
A
#
# COMPACT_ATOMS: atom_id res chain seq x y z
N MET A 1 15.24 3.71 -20.86
CA MET A 1 15.29 4.73 -19.78
C MET A 1 14.61 6.03 -20.19
N MET A 2 15.03 6.69 -21.29
CA MET A 2 14.42 7.96 -21.76
C MET A 2 12.90 7.84 -22.06
N GLY A 3 12.44 6.75 -22.69
CA GLY A 3 11.02 6.54 -22.95
C GLY A 3 10.16 6.41 -21.69
N VAL A 4 10.69 5.78 -20.63
CA VAL A 4 9.98 5.64 -19.34
C VAL A 4 9.84 7.01 -18.67
N LEU A 5 10.91 7.80 -18.68
CA LEU A 5 10.88 9.18 -18.19
C LEU A 5 9.85 10.01 -18.95
N LEU A 6 9.83 9.91 -20.29
CA LEU A 6 8.86 10.63 -21.12
C LEU A 6 7.41 10.24 -20.77
N CYS A 7 7.11 8.94 -20.62
CA CYS A 7 5.78 8.48 -20.21
C CYS A 7 5.36 9.03 -18.83
N SER A 8 6.27 9.04 -17.85
CA SER A 8 5.98 9.59 -16.52
C SER A 8 5.75 11.11 -16.52
N VAL A 9 6.48 11.84 -17.37
CA VAL A 9 6.27 13.30 -17.51
C VAL A 9 4.92 13.57 -18.17
N VAL A 10 4.58 12.81 -19.21
CA VAL A 10 3.27 12.95 -19.90
C VAL A 10 2.12 12.66 -18.94
N SER A 11 2.19 11.62 -18.09
CA SER A 11 1.12 11.32 -17.13
C SER A 11 0.93 12.42 -16.07
N LEU A 12 2.01 13.02 -15.59
CA LEU A 12 1.97 14.17 -14.67
C LEU A 12 1.37 15.42 -15.34
N VAL A 13 1.74 15.69 -16.60
CA VAL A 13 1.17 16.82 -17.36
C VAL A 13 -0.32 16.61 -17.60
N VAL A 14 -0.76 15.41 -17.99
CA VAL A 14 -2.17 15.13 -18.24
C VAL A 14 -2.99 15.29 -16.96
N SER A 15 -2.56 14.71 -15.84
CA SER A 15 -3.28 14.82 -14.56
C SER A 15 -3.36 16.26 -14.04
N SER A 16 -2.30 17.06 -14.18
CA SER A 16 -2.32 18.48 -13.80
C SER A 16 -3.20 19.32 -14.72
N VAL A 17 -3.20 19.07 -16.04
CA VAL A 17 -4.11 19.76 -16.98
C VAL A 17 -5.56 19.45 -16.67
N VAL A 18 -5.91 18.19 -16.42
CA VAL A 18 -7.29 17.79 -16.05
C VAL A 18 -7.72 18.47 -14.75
N MET A 19 -6.86 18.48 -13.73
CA MET A 19 -7.14 19.16 -12.47
C MET A 19 -7.28 20.68 -12.65
N GLY A 20 -6.43 21.29 -13.49
CA GLY A 20 -6.51 22.73 -13.81
C GLY A 20 -7.79 23.09 -14.55
N LEU A 21 -8.19 22.30 -15.55
CA LEU A 21 -9.46 22.49 -16.27
C LEU A 21 -10.66 22.33 -15.32
N ALA A 22 -10.66 21.31 -14.46
CA ALA A 22 -11.72 21.12 -13.46
C ALA A 22 -11.83 22.33 -12.51
N TRP A 23 -10.69 22.91 -12.13
CA TRP A 23 -10.63 24.08 -11.27
C TRP A 23 -11.12 25.37 -11.95
N ILE A 24 -10.84 25.56 -13.24
CA ILE A 24 -11.27 26.72 -14.03
C ILE A 24 -12.77 26.64 -14.37
N ILE A 25 -13.25 25.46 -14.78
CA ILE A 25 -14.65 25.24 -15.20
C ILE A 25 -15.57 25.16 -13.97
N GLY A 26 -15.05 24.70 -12.83
CA GLY A 26 -15.81 24.51 -11.60
C GLY A 26 -16.49 25.79 -11.11
N LYS A 27 -17.83 25.78 -11.07
CA LYS A 27 -18.61 26.89 -10.53
C LYS A 27 -18.37 27.03 -9.03
N ARG A 28 -17.51 27.98 -8.66
CA ARG A 28 -17.29 28.39 -7.27
C ARG A 28 -18.47 29.23 -6.83
N VAL A 29 -19.50 28.58 -6.30
CA VAL A 29 -20.49 29.31 -5.50
C VAL A 29 -19.72 29.89 -4.32
N ILE A 30 -19.92 31.18 -4.05
CA ILE A 30 -19.39 31.96 -2.93
C ILE A 30 -19.22 31.04 -1.72
N LEU A 31 -18.03 31.05 -1.11
CA LEU A 31 -17.62 30.23 0.02
C LEU A 31 -18.68 30.24 1.13
N ASP A 32 -19.64 29.34 1.01
CA ASP A 32 -20.72 29.18 1.96
C ASP A 32 -20.20 28.28 3.08
N ARG A 33 -20.40 28.70 4.33
CA ARG A 33 -19.86 28.00 5.50
C ARG A 33 -20.31 26.53 5.51
N GLU A 34 -21.55 26.29 5.12
CA GLU A 34 -22.19 24.97 5.08
C GLU A 34 -21.65 24.07 3.96
N LYS A 35 -21.01 24.63 2.92
CA LYS A 35 -20.30 23.84 1.90
C LYS A 35 -18.85 23.54 2.30
N GLY A 36 -18.31 24.32 3.23
CA GLY A 36 -16.98 24.13 3.80
C GLY A 36 -16.96 23.26 5.06
N SER A 37 -18.13 22.92 5.63
CA SER A 37 -18.24 22.05 6.80
C SER A 37 -18.07 20.56 6.42
N PRO A 38 -17.58 19.72 7.34
CA PRO A 38 -17.50 18.28 7.12
C PRO A 38 -18.88 17.67 6.88
N PHE A 39 -18.98 16.76 5.90
CA PHE A 39 -20.23 16.05 5.62
C PHE A 39 -20.35 14.79 6.47
N GLU A 40 -21.26 14.79 7.45
CA GLU A 40 -21.60 13.61 8.27
C GLU A 40 -23.07 13.22 8.04
N CYS A 41 -23.40 12.83 6.80
CA CYS A 41 -24.76 12.44 6.38
C CYS A 41 -25.83 13.54 6.58
N GLY A 42 -25.43 14.81 6.57
CA GLY A 42 -26.32 15.96 6.79
C GLY A 42 -26.46 16.37 8.26
N PHE A 43 -25.71 15.74 9.17
CA PHE A 43 -25.59 16.15 10.57
C PHE A 43 -24.30 16.93 10.81
N ASP A 44 -24.31 17.74 11.87
CA ASP A 44 -23.09 18.34 12.40
C ASP A 44 -22.20 17.24 12.99
N PRO A 45 -20.88 17.33 12.78
CA PRO A 45 -19.99 16.27 13.19
C PRO A 45 -20.01 16.09 14.71
N MET A 46 -20.24 14.84 15.16
CA MET A 46 -20.37 14.51 16.59
C MET A 46 -19.03 14.60 17.35
N GLY A 47 -17.91 14.68 16.62
CA GLY A 47 -16.57 14.81 17.16
C GLY A 47 -15.53 14.99 16.06
N SER A 48 -14.25 14.84 16.41
CA SER A 48 -13.19 14.87 15.41
C SER A 48 -13.18 13.58 14.59
N ALA A 49 -12.89 13.67 13.29
CA ALA A 49 -12.62 12.51 12.43
C ALA A 49 -11.39 11.69 12.86
N ARG A 50 -10.59 12.18 13.82
CA ARG A 50 -9.43 11.50 14.38
C ARG A 50 -9.87 10.57 15.52
N LEU A 51 -10.34 9.39 15.14
CA LEU A 51 -10.71 8.34 16.07
C LEU A 51 -9.49 7.49 16.47
N PRO A 52 -9.47 6.90 17.67
CA PRO A 52 -8.47 5.91 18.01
C PRO A 52 -8.53 4.75 17.01
N PHE A 53 -7.36 4.41 16.46
CA PHE A 53 -7.23 3.38 15.44
C PHE A 53 -7.18 1.98 16.07
N SER A 54 -7.65 0.97 15.36
CA SER A 54 -7.59 -0.41 15.86
C SER A 54 -6.15 -0.93 15.78
N LEU A 55 -5.67 -1.54 16.87
CA LEU A 55 -4.32 -2.15 16.90
C LEU A 55 -4.17 -3.29 15.90
N ARG A 56 -5.27 -3.91 15.48
CA ARG A 56 -5.26 -5.02 14.52
C ARG A 56 -4.84 -4.58 13.12
N PHE A 57 -5.35 -3.44 12.64
CA PHE A 57 -4.89 -2.90 11.35
C PHE A 57 -3.43 -2.44 11.41
N PHE A 58 -2.96 -2.01 12.58
CA PHE A 58 -1.54 -1.68 12.77
C PHE A 58 -0.66 -2.93 12.68
N LEU A 59 -1.03 -4.02 13.35
CA LEU A 59 -0.32 -5.30 13.27
C LEU A 59 -0.25 -5.81 11.82
N LEU A 60 -1.36 -5.72 11.08
CA LEU A 60 -1.39 -6.12 9.66
C LEU A 60 -0.44 -5.28 8.80
N ALA A 61 -0.31 -3.97 9.07
CA ALA A 61 0.64 -3.11 8.37
C ALA A 61 2.11 -3.48 8.69
N VAL A 62 2.41 -3.86 9.93
CA VAL A 62 3.76 -4.31 10.33
C VAL A 62 4.10 -5.64 9.67
N ILE A 63 3.16 -6.60 9.69
CA ILE A 63 3.31 -7.90 9.03
C ILE A 63 3.55 -7.72 7.52
N PHE A 64 2.76 -6.86 6.87
CA PHE A 64 2.95 -6.54 5.45
C PHE A 64 4.35 -5.96 5.16
N LEU A 65 4.84 -5.06 6.02
CA LEU A 65 6.18 -4.48 5.86
C LEU A 65 7.27 -5.54 5.95
N ILE A 66 7.17 -6.46 6.91
CA ILE A 66 8.14 -7.55 7.09
C ILE A 66 8.11 -8.47 5.86
N PHE A 67 6.93 -8.90 5.42
CA PHE A 67 6.81 -9.76 4.24
C PHE A 67 7.33 -9.09 2.96
N ASP A 68 7.16 -7.77 2.78
CA ASP A 68 7.69 -7.05 1.63
C ASP A 68 9.24 -7.09 1.62
N VAL A 69 9.88 -6.90 2.78
CA VAL A 69 11.33 -7.04 2.93
C VAL A 69 11.78 -8.46 2.62
N GLU A 70 11.07 -9.48 3.08
CA GLU A 70 11.40 -10.88 2.83
C GLU A 70 11.25 -11.27 1.35
N ILE A 71 10.25 -10.72 0.64
CA ILE A 71 10.10 -10.91 -0.80
C ILE A 71 11.28 -10.29 -1.56
N VAL A 72 11.76 -9.11 -1.15
CA VAL A 72 12.96 -8.50 -1.74
C VAL A 72 14.19 -9.39 -1.54
N LEU A 73 14.31 -10.07 -0.39
CA LEU A 73 15.38 -11.02 -0.12
C LEU A 73 15.30 -12.31 -0.98
N LEU A 74 14.11 -12.68 -1.47
CA LEU A 74 13.93 -13.80 -2.40
C LEU A 74 14.34 -13.47 -3.85
N LEU A 75 14.44 -12.19 -4.21
CA LEU A 75 14.71 -11.74 -5.58
C LEU A 75 15.98 -12.34 -6.24
N PRO A 76 17.11 -12.53 -5.53
CA PRO A 76 18.32 -13.17 -6.10
C PRO A 76 18.09 -14.62 -6.54
N VAL A 77 17.19 -15.36 -5.88
CA VAL A 77 16.84 -16.74 -6.26
C VAL A 77 16.12 -16.73 -7.61
N PHE A 78 15.20 -15.78 -7.82
CA PHE A 78 14.48 -15.63 -9.09
C PHE A 78 15.41 -15.26 -10.25
N ILE A 79 16.34 -14.34 -10.04
CA ILE A 79 17.33 -13.97 -11.07
C ILE A 79 18.24 -15.16 -11.39
N GLY A 80 18.71 -15.88 -10.36
CA GLY A 80 19.59 -17.04 -10.54
C GLY A 80 18.98 -18.18 -11.35
N CYS A 81 17.65 -18.32 -11.39
CA CYS A 81 16.98 -19.31 -12.24
C CYS A 81 17.20 -19.07 -13.75
N PHE A 82 17.43 -17.82 -14.18
CA PHE A 82 17.64 -17.50 -15.59
C PHE A 82 19.11 -17.59 -16.03
N GLU A 83 20.05 -17.35 -15.12
CA GLU A 83 21.50 -17.29 -15.43
C GLU A 83 22.25 -18.59 -15.10
N GLY A 84 21.58 -19.53 -14.42
CA GLY A 84 22.16 -20.78 -13.93
C GLY A 84 22.22 -20.78 -12.41
N LEU A 85 21.33 -21.56 -11.79
CA LEU A 85 21.18 -21.57 -10.35
C LEU A 85 22.30 -22.38 -9.69
N SER A 86 23.13 -21.73 -8.88
CA SER A 86 24.07 -22.46 -8.04
C SER A 86 23.31 -23.29 -7.00
N MET A 87 23.76 -24.52 -6.73
CA MET A 87 23.13 -25.40 -5.75
C MET A 87 23.02 -24.73 -4.37
N SER A 88 23.99 -23.90 -3.98
CA SER A 88 23.95 -23.13 -2.74
C SER A 88 22.81 -22.11 -2.68
N VAL A 89 22.54 -21.38 -3.77
CA VAL A 89 21.44 -20.40 -3.83
C VAL A 89 20.08 -21.10 -3.83
N PHE A 90 19.98 -22.27 -4.49
CA PHE A 90 18.77 -23.09 -4.44
C PHE A 90 18.44 -23.53 -3.01
N TRP A 91 19.40 -24.14 -2.31
CA TRP A 91 19.19 -24.61 -0.94
C TRP A 91 18.93 -23.45 0.03
N GLY A 92 19.63 -22.33 -0.12
CA GLY A 92 19.39 -21.12 0.66
C GLY A 92 17.97 -20.56 0.47
N GLY A 93 17.53 -20.44 -0.80
CA GLY A 93 16.18 -19.99 -1.13
C GLY A 93 15.09 -20.93 -0.63
N PHE A 94 15.31 -22.25 -0.74
CA PHE A 94 14.37 -23.26 -0.24
C PHE A 94 14.22 -23.19 1.29
N LEU A 95 15.33 -23.05 2.03
CA LEU A 95 15.31 -22.93 3.48
C LEU A 95 14.62 -21.61 3.89
N PHE A 96 14.88 -20.52 3.19
CA PHE A 96 14.22 -19.24 3.42
C PHE A 96 12.69 -19.31 3.19
N LEU A 97 12.23 -20.02 2.16
CA LEU A 97 10.80 -20.26 1.93
C LEU A 97 10.15 -21.05 3.07
N ILE A 98 10.85 -22.04 3.65
CA ILE A 98 10.33 -22.78 4.81
C ILE A 98 10.16 -21.84 6.00
N ILE A 99 11.15 -20.98 6.27
CA ILE A 99 11.08 -20.00 7.37
C ILE A 99 9.87 -19.09 7.19
N LEU A 100 9.64 -18.59 5.97
CA LEU A 100 8.48 -17.76 5.63
C LEU A 100 7.14 -18.45 5.94
N VAL A 101 6.99 -19.69 5.48
CA VAL A 101 5.75 -20.46 5.70
C VAL A 101 5.53 -20.72 7.19
N VAL A 102 6.58 -21.10 7.92
CA VAL A 102 6.49 -21.34 9.37
C VAL A 102 6.17 -20.06 10.14
N GLY A 103 6.78 -18.93 9.78
CA GLY A 103 6.49 -17.62 10.36
C GLY A 103 5.03 -17.21 10.17
N LEU A 104 4.50 -17.39 8.96
CA LEU A 104 3.08 -17.13 8.67
C LEU A 104 2.15 -18.03 9.48
N PHE A 105 2.45 -19.33 9.60
CA PHE A 105 1.66 -20.24 10.43
C PHE A 105 1.68 -19.84 11.91
N HIS A 106 2.81 -19.35 12.41
CA HIS A 106 2.92 -18.86 13.79
C HIS A 106 2.05 -17.62 14.01
N GLU A 107 2.10 -16.63 13.12
CA GLU A 107 1.27 -15.43 13.20
C GLU A 107 -0.23 -15.73 13.09
N TRP A 108 -0.60 -16.72 12.27
CA TRP A 108 -1.97 -17.18 12.18
C TRP A 108 -2.44 -17.80 13.50
N ASN A 109 -1.63 -18.66 14.12
CA ASN A 109 -2.00 -19.28 15.40
C ASN A 109 -2.14 -18.26 16.55
N GLU A 110 -1.41 -17.13 16.49
CA GLU A 110 -1.56 -15.99 17.41
C GLU A 110 -2.83 -15.15 17.16
N GLY A 111 -3.65 -15.48 16.15
CA GLY A 111 -4.88 -14.77 15.85
C GLY A 111 -4.67 -13.36 15.31
N SER A 112 -3.45 -13.00 14.91
CA SER A 112 -3.13 -11.68 14.36
C SER A 112 -3.81 -11.43 13.01
N LEU A 113 -4.18 -12.52 12.32
CA LEU A 113 -4.86 -12.51 11.03
C LEU A 113 -6.38 -12.70 11.14
N ASP A 114 -6.91 -13.02 12.33
CA ASP A 114 -8.34 -13.29 12.50
C ASP A 114 -9.13 -11.98 12.50
N TRP A 115 -10.05 -11.88 11.54
CA TRP A 115 -11.05 -10.82 11.53
C TRP A 115 -12.19 -11.20 12.45
N ALA A 116 -12.49 -10.32 13.42
CA ALA A 116 -13.74 -10.39 14.14
C ALA A 116 -14.87 -9.98 13.19
N GLY A 117 -15.71 -10.94 12.82
CA GLY A 117 -17.11 -10.65 12.54
C GLY A 117 -17.86 -10.37 13.83
#